data_AF-A0A553HW44-F1
#
_entry.id   AF-A0A553HW44-F1
#
_cell.length_a   1.000
_cell.length_b   1.000
_cell.length_c   1.000
_cell.angle_alpha   90.00
_cell.angle_beta   90.00
_cell.angle_gamma   90.00
#
_symmetry.space_group_name_H-M   'P 1'
#
loop_
_entity.id
_entity.type
_entity.pdbx_description
1 polymer ?
#
loop_
_entity_poly.entity_id
_entity_poly.type
_entity_poly.pdbx_seq_one_letter_code
_entity_poly.pdbx_strand_id
1 'polypeptide(L)'
;MKVQAATTFLCGLLSASVATAQGGPGGNNDFLSDGPFAFHVKGKGGNSSIDGYLTTLPTLATEWLLQYEAERYPKADNSSYRFYFNYTGGMQSQGDAAGFFVTDYVGASTNPVGLKGKAMSLRFDFNTNVGLALLGAGTAALSGFNADTKAFLAHYMDDSTFVPGHGPATQDYIYQYLHHLKLPAADLVKTYNFYTNVLPFQAIPSLNHYTASGKLYGALFSNGAGLLVEIRENAQQAVAQKGFDPVTWGVSTRNDLEEWAAWLASQGVKHSKILMGVKGWVLCLEDPDGKIVRLYTTEEEHEWCEPDKDDYWLNTPT
;
A
#
# COMPACT_ATOMS: atom_id res chain seq x y z
N MET A 1 14.99 -37.54 -3.25
CA MET A 1 14.25 -36.68 -4.21
C MET A 1 12.79 -36.72 -3.78
N LYS A 2 12.31 -35.80 -2.92
CA LYS A 2 11.90 -34.40 -3.16
C LYS A 2 10.97 -34.26 -4.38
N VAL A 3 9.67 -34.11 -4.13
CA VAL A 3 8.96 -32.83 -4.36
C VAL A 3 7.93 -32.68 -3.23
N GLN A 4 8.22 -31.76 -2.31
CA GLN A 4 7.25 -31.13 -1.42
C GLN A 4 7.46 -29.65 -1.68
N ALA A 5 6.50 -29.02 -2.37
CA ALA A 5 6.49 -27.58 -2.58
C ALA A 5 5.17 -27.06 -2.06
N ALA A 6 5.31 -26.20 -1.06
CA ALA A 6 4.27 -25.67 -0.22
C ALA A 6 3.28 -24.78 -0.99
N THR A 7 2.02 -24.97 -0.64
CA THR A 7 0.94 -23.99 -0.74
C THR A 7 1.30 -22.72 0.05
N THR A 8 1.73 -21.65 -0.60
CA THR A 8 1.68 -20.24 -0.14
C THR A 8 2.14 -19.38 -1.32
N PHE A 9 1.44 -18.35 -1.81
CA PHE A 9 0.90 -17.20 -1.10
C PHE A 9 -0.20 -16.52 -1.96
N LEU A 10 -1.34 -16.23 -1.34
CA LEU A 10 -2.38 -15.35 -1.86
C LEU A 10 -1.82 -13.93 -2.02
N CYS A 11 -1.79 -13.40 -3.24
CA CYS A 11 -1.76 -11.96 -3.53
C CYS A 11 -2.54 -11.75 -4.84
N GLY A 12 -3.62 -10.98 -4.95
CA GLY A 12 -4.37 -10.24 -3.96
C GLY A 12 -5.69 -10.91 -3.63
N LEU A 13 -6.30 -10.46 -2.54
CA LEU A 13 -7.70 -10.76 -2.27
C LEU A 13 -8.51 -10.55 -3.55
N LEU A 14 -9.15 -11.62 -4.00
CA LEU A 14 -10.51 -11.58 -4.51
C LEU A 14 -11.41 -10.98 -3.40
N SER A 15 -11.22 -9.71 -3.07
CA SER A 15 -12.29 -8.87 -2.63
C SER A 15 -12.94 -8.33 -3.90
N ALA A 16 -13.56 -9.25 -4.64
CA ALA A 16 -14.89 -8.97 -5.16
C ALA A 16 -15.86 -8.90 -3.96
N SER A 17 -15.57 -8.02 -2.99
CA SER A 17 -16.63 -7.13 -2.58
C SER A 17 -16.93 -6.38 -3.85
N VAL A 18 -17.91 -6.90 -4.60
CA VAL A 18 -18.79 -6.05 -5.39
C VAL A 18 -18.95 -4.83 -4.49
N ALA A 19 -18.38 -3.70 -4.87
CA ALA A 19 -18.81 -2.46 -4.30
C ALA A 19 -20.28 -2.42 -4.67
N THR A 20 -21.13 -3.04 -3.84
CA THR A 20 -22.53 -2.75 -3.80
C THR A 20 -22.48 -1.29 -3.47
N ALA A 21 -22.57 -0.46 -4.52
CA ALA A 21 -22.69 0.98 -4.41
C ALA A 21 -23.65 1.17 -3.25
N GLN A 22 -23.19 1.77 -2.15
CA GLN A 22 -23.99 1.89 -0.93
C GLN A 22 -25.24 2.70 -1.28
N GLY A 23 -26.27 2.00 -1.73
CA GLY A 23 -27.63 2.47 -1.87
C GLY A 23 -28.29 1.93 -0.63
N GLY A 24 -28.54 2.82 0.34
CA GLY A 24 -29.43 2.50 1.44
C GLY A 24 -30.78 2.01 0.91
N PRO A 25 -31.64 1.44 1.77
CA PRO A 25 -32.95 0.96 1.37
C PRO A 25 -33.78 2.14 0.83
N GLY A 26 -33.81 2.31 -0.49
CA GLY A 26 -34.47 3.42 -1.20
C GLY A 26 -33.58 4.32 -2.08
N GLY A 27 -32.25 4.14 -2.10
CA GLY A 27 -31.35 4.94 -2.92
C GLY A 27 -30.93 4.22 -4.19
N ASN A 28 -31.61 4.51 -5.31
CA ASN A 28 -31.10 4.17 -6.64
C ASN A 28 -29.73 4.85 -6.84
N ASN A 29 -28.64 4.10 -6.70
CA ASN A 29 -27.37 4.48 -7.31
C ASN A 29 -27.50 4.22 -8.81
N ASP A 30 -28.23 5.11 -9.48
CA ASP A 30 -28.47 4.99 -10.92
C ASP A 30 -27.14 5.19 -11.63
N PHE A 31 -26.53 4.08 -12.06
CA PHE A 31 -25.40 4.13 -12.96
C PHE A 31 -25.77 4.97 -14.18
N LEU A 32 -24.95 5.98 -14.46
CA LEU A 32 -24.90 6.60 -15.76
C LEU A 32 -24.38 5.57 -16.77
N SER A 33 -24.79 5.69 -18.02
CA SER A 33 -24.38 4.77 -19.06
C SER A 33 -24.00 5.53 -20.32
N ASP A 34 -22.74 5.40 -20.71
CA ASP A 34 -22.26 5.91 -22.00
C ASP A 34 -22.17 4.75 -23.01
N GLY A 35 -22.30 5.06 -24.30
CA GLY A 35 -22.27 4.11 -25.39
C GLY A 35 -23.48 4.23 -26.35
N PRO A 36 -23.64 3.30 -27.30
CA PRO A 36 -22.81 2.10 -27.49
C PRO A 36 -21.40 2.41 -28.01
N PHE A 37 -20.42 1.65 -27.56
CA PHE A 37 -19.05 1.63 -28.05
C PHE A 37 -18.80 0.34 -28.81
N ALA A 38 -17.86 0.37 -29.76
CA ALA A 38 -17.22 -0.82 -30.30
C ALA A 38 -15.77 -0.85 -29.81
N PHE A 39 -15.31 -1.99 -29.30
CA PHE A 39 -13.93 -2.13 -28.84
C PHE A 39 -12.99 -2.41 -30.00
N HIS A 40 -12.18 -1.42 -30.34
CA HIS A 40 -11.06 -1.56 -31.26
C HIS A 40 -9.84 -2.10 -30.50
N VAL A 41 -9.28 -3.20 -30.98
CA VAL A 41 -8.13 -3.87 -30.37
C VAL A 41 -6.95 -3.83 -31.33
N LYS A 42 -5.82 -3.35 -30.82
CA LYS A 42 -4.54 -3.31 -31.52
C LYS A 42 -3.48 -4.00 -30.68
N GLY A 43 -2.59 -4.74 -31.34
CA GLY A 43 -1.51 -5.45 -30.67
C GLY A 43 -0.42 -5.91 -31.64
N LYS A 44 0.79 -6.12 -31.12
CA LYS A 44 1.95 -6.61 -31.89
C LYS A 44 2.60 -7.75 -31.13
N GLY A 45 2.73 -8.92 -31.75
CA GLY A 45 3.34 -10.11 -31.14
C GLY A 45 4.26 -10.81 -32.14
N GLY A 46 5.56 -10.87 -31.85
CA GLY A 46 6.56 -11.46 -32.76
C GLY A 46 6.48 -10.88 -34.18
N ASN A 47 6.18 -11.74 -35.16
CA ASN A 47 6.02 -11.38 -36.58
C ASN A 47 4.56 -11.08 -36.98
N SER A 48 3.66 -10.85 -36.02
CA SER A 48 2.23 -10.63 -36.28
C SER A 48 1.71 -9.35 -35.61
N SER A 49 0.66 -8.78 -36.19
CA SER A 49 -0.10 -7.66 -35.62
C SER A 49 -1.58 -7.98 -35.66
N ILE A 50 -2.30 -7.60 -34.61
CA ILE A 50 -3.76 -7.56 -34.61
C ILE A 50 -4.20 -6.11 -34.69
N ASP A 51 -5.19 -5.86 -35.53
CA ASP A 51 -5.91 -4.59 -35.69
C ASP A 51 -7.33 -5.00 -36.06
N GLY A 52 -8.34 -4.71 -35.24
CA GLY A 52 -9.69 -5.22 -35.46
C GLY A 52 -10.63 -5.02 -34.28
N TYR A 53 -11.85 -5.57 -34.33
CA TYR A 53 -12.89 -5.29 -33.33
C TYR A 53 -13.31 -6.54 -32.57
N LEU A 54 -13.79 -6.33 -31.33
CA LEU A 54 -14.43 -7.39 -30.53
C LEU A 54 -15.93 -7.45 -30.78
N THR A 55 -16.46 -8.66 -30.88
CA THR A 55 -17.89 -8.95 -31.04
C THR A 55 -18.32 -9.94 -29.98
N THR A 56 -19.58 -9.87 -29.56
CA THR A 56 -20.20 -10.86 -28.67
C THR A 56 -20.95 -11.88 -29.51
N LEU A 57 -20.62 -13.17 -29.35
CA LEU A 57 -21.36 -14.26 -29.97
C LEU A 57 -22.21 -15.01 -28.93
N PRO A 58 -23.50 -15.26 -29.20
CA PRO A 58 -24.29 -16.16 -28.38
C PRO A 58 -23.78 -17.59 -28.58
N THR A 59 -23.53 -18.31 -27.49
CA THR A 59 -23.27 -19.76 -27.57
C THR A 59 -24.54 -20.54 -27.22
N LEU A 60 -24.50 -21.87 -27.38
CA LEU A 60 -25.59 -22.76 -26.97
C LEU A 60 -25.77 -22.83 -25.44
N ALA A 61 -24.85 -22.26 -24.66
CA ALA A 61 -24.96 -22.07 -23.22
C ALA A 61 -25.31 -20.60 -22.89
N THR A 62 -25.69 -20.32 -21.64
CA THR A 62 -25.95 -18.96 -21.11
C THR A 62 -24.74 -18.00 -21.17
N GLU A 63 -23.66 -18.42 -21.81
CA GLU A 63 -22.36 -17.76 -21.89
C GLU A 63 -22.19 -17.15 -23.29
N TRP A 64 -21.67 -15.93 -23.35
CA TRP A 64 -21.30 -15.29 -24.60
C TRP A 64 -19.78 -15.30 -24.74
N LEU A 65 -19.28 -15.50 -25.95
CA LEU A 65 -17.86 -15.42 -26.25
C LEU A 65 -17.54 -14.07 -26.87
N LEU A 66 -16.37 -13.51 -26.56
CA LEU A 66 -15.80 -12.44 -27.39
C LEU A 66 -15.04 -13.05 -28.56
N GLN A 67 -15.38 -12.63 -29.77
CA GLN A 67 -14.66 -12.97 -30.98
C GLN A 67 -13.91 -11.73 -31.48
N TYR A 68 -12.65 -11.93 -31.89
CA TYR A 68 -11.89 -10.93 -32.64
C TYR A 68 -12.19 -11.05 -34.14
N GLU A 69 -12.41 -9.91 -34.78
CA GLU A 69 -12.57 -9.80 -36.23
C GLU A 69 -11.55 -8.84 -36.81
N ALA A 70 -10.70 -9.35 -37.73
CA ALA A 70 -9.58 -8.60 -38.29
C ALA A 70 -10.01 -7.41 -39.15
N GLU A 71 -11.17 -7.44 -39.83
CA GLU A 71 -11.77 -6.24 -40.45
C GLU A 71 -13.28 -6.41 -40.71
N ARG A 72 -14.07 -5.48 -40.16
CA ARG A 72 -15.22 -4.77 -40.76
C ARG A 72 -15.76 -3.80 -39.71
N TYR A 73 -15.88 -2.53 -40.06
CA TYR A 73 -16.63 -1.55 -39.26
C TYR A 73 -18.06 -2.09 -39.08
N PRO A 74 -18.52 -2.42 -37.88
CA PRO A 74 -19.92 -2.78 -37.72
C PRO A 74 -20.75 -1.53 -38.04
N LYS A 75 -21.75 -1.68 -38.90
CA LYS A 75 -22.84 -0.69 -38.91
C LYS A 75 -23.39 -0.64 -37.49
N ALA A 76 -23.56 0.57 -36.94
CA ALA A 76 -23.97 0.81 -35.55
C ALA A 76 -25.35 0.23 -35.18
N ASP A 77 -26.04 -0.43 -36.13
CA ASP A 77 -27.28 -1.18 -35.94
C ASP A 77 -27.08 -2.62 -35.44
N ASN A 78 -25.87 -3.20 -35.50
CA ASN A 78 -25.62 -4.56 -35.03
C ASN A 78 -25.42 -4.62 -33.51
N SER A 79 -26.32 -5.31 -32.80
CA SER A 79 -26.29 -5.49 -31.35
C SER A 79 -25.04 -6.20 -30.83
N SER A 80 -24.39 -7.02 -31.67
CA SER A 80 -23.25 -7.85 -31.28
C SER A 80 -21.97 -7.05 -31.00
N TYR A 81 -21.92 -5.77 -31.38
CA TYR A 81 -20.78 -4.86 -31.17
C TYR A 81 -21.08 -3.76 -30.15
N ARG A 82 -22.23 -3.81 -29.45
CA ARG A 82 -22.66 -2.74 -28.55
C ARG A 82 -22.23 -3.00 -27.13
N PHE A 83 -21.19 -2.29 -26.73
CA PHE A 83 -20.73 -2.25 -25.33
C PHE A 83 -21.13 -0.92 -24.70
N TYR A 84 -21.36 -0.91 -23.41
CA TYR A 84 -21.69 0.30 -22.66
C TYR A 84 -20.78 0.40 -21.44
N PHE A 85 -20.58 1.62 -20.97
CA PHE A 85 -19.80 1.91 -19.78
C PHE A 85 -20.72 2.44 -18.69
N ASN A 86 -20.91 1.66 -17.63
CA ASN A 86 -21.74 2.01 -16.48
C ASN A 86 -20.87 2.59 -15.37
N TYR A 87 -21.10 3.85 -14.99
CA TYR A 87 -20.32 4.55 -13.97
C TYR A 87 -21.21 5.43 -13.11
N THR A 88 -20.73 5.82 -11.94
CA THR A 88 -21.49 6.67 -10.99
C THR A 88 -21.09 8.15 -11.07
N GLY A 89 -20.02 8.47 -11.79
CA GLY A 89 -19.40 9.81 -11.82
C GLY A 89 -18.54 10.12 -10.58
N GLY A 90 -18.81 9.47 -9.45
CA GLY A 90 -18.03 9.63 -8.20
C GLY A 90 -16.81 8.72 -8.10
N MET A 91 -16.77 7.61 -8.84
CA MET A 91 -15.58 6.75 -8.92
C MET A 91 -14.62 7.28 -9.97
N GLN A 92 -13.37 7.54 -9.59
CA GLN A 92 -12.33 8.04 -10.47
C GLN A 92 -11.00 7.29 -10.27
N SER A 93 -10.20 7.21 -11.34
CA SER A 93 -8.83 6.70 -11.33
C SER A 93 -7.97 7.65 -12.15
N GLN A 94 -6.92 8.22 -11.53
CA GLN A 94 -6.04 9.21 -12.16
C GLN A 94 -6.79 10.44 -12.76
N GLY A 95 -7.94 10.80 -12.17
CA GLY A 95 -8.80 11.89 -12.64
C GLY A 95 -9.83 11.49 -13.70
N ASP A 96 -9.76 10.28 -14.24
CA ASP A 96 -10.72 9.75 -15.21
C ASP A 96 -11.85 8.96 -14.54
N ALA A 97 -13.05 8.99 -15.11
CA ALA A 97 -14.20 8.25 -14.57
C ALA A 97 -13.96 6.73 -14.61
N ALA A 98 -14.25 6.07 -13.50
CA ALA A 98 -14.12 4.63 -13.34
C ALA A 98 -15.50 3.97 -13.18
N GLY A 99 -15.66 2.79 -13.78
CA GLY A 99 -16.95 2.11 -13.90
C GLY A 99 -16.80 0.69 -14.45
N PHE A 100 -17.86 0.16 -15.03
CA PHE A 100 -17.95 -1.22 -15.48
C PHE A 100 -18.36 -1.28 -16.94
N PHE A 101 -17.65 -2.07 -17.73
CA PHE A 101 -18.13 -2.41 -19.07
C PHE A 101 -19.29 -3.40 -18.97
N VAL A 102 -20.33 -3.15 -19.75
CA VAL A 102 -21.50 -4.02 -19.82
C VAL A 102 -21.88 -4.34 -21.27
N THR A 103 -22.39 -5.56 -21.47
CA THR A 103 -23.07 -6.03 -22.69
C THR A 103 -24.57 -6.18 -22.41
N ASP A 104 -25.36 -6.53 -23.42
CA ASP A 104 -26.81 -6.78 -23.28
C ASP A 104 -27.55 -5.66 -22.54
N TYR A 105 -27.34 -4.41 -22.97
CA TYR A 105 -27.91 -3.24 -22.30
C TYR A 105 -29.45 -3.28 -22.29
N VAL A 106 -30.04 -3.14 -21.09
CA VAL A 106 -31.48 -3.25 -20.84
C VAL A 106 -32.15 -1.90 -20.54
N GLY A 107 -31.49 -0.79 -20.90
CA GLY A 107 -32.10 0.55 -20.80
C GLY A 107 -32.16 1.07 -19.36
N ALA A 108 -33.35 1.52 -18.96
CA ALA A 108 -33.57 2.09 -17.62
C ALA A 108 -33.63 1.04 -16.49
N SER A 109 -33.78 -0.25 -16.84
CA SER A 109 -33.80 -1.32 -15.85
C SER A 109 -32.39 -1.71 -15.42
N THR A 110 -32.24 -2.13 -14.17
CA THR A 110 -30.98 -2.61 -13.59
C THR A 110 -31.09 -4.08 -13.21
N ASN A 111 -29.96 -4.78 -13.26
CA ASN A 111 -29.85 -6.15 -12.75
C ASN A 111 -29.75 -6.13 -11.20
N PRO A 112 -29.74 -7.29 -10.51
CA PRO A 112 -29.69 -7.34 -9.04
C PRO A 112 -28.47 -6.67 -8.39
N VAL A 113 -27.43 -6.33 -9.15
CA VAL A 113 -26.24 -5.60 -8.68
C VAL A 113 -26.21 -4.14 -9.15
N GLY A 114 -27.31 -3.63 -9.72
CA GLY A 114 -27.48 -2.22 -10.10
C GLY A 114 -27.02 -1.87 -11.52
N LEU A 115 -26.45 -2.80 -12.29
CA LEU A 115 -25.95 -2.49 -13.64
C LEU A 115 -27.07 -2.53 -14.69
N LYS A 116 -26.99 -1.67 -15.70
CA LYS A 116 -27.95 -1.59 -16.83
C LYS A 116 -27.66 -2.61 -17.94
N GLY A 117 -26.98 -3.69 -17.62
CA GLY A 117 -26.58 -4.76 -18.53
C GLY A 117 -25.86 -5.89 -17.80
N LYS A 118 -25.20 -6.78 -18.55
CA LYS A 118 -24.34 -7.82 -17.99
C LYS A 118 -22.92 -7.30 -17.89
N ALA A 119 -22.32 -7.37 -16.69
CA ALA A 119 -20.92 -7.01 -16.51
C ALA A 119 -19.99 -7.83 -17.42
N MET A 120 -18.96 -7.16 -17.91
CA MET A 120 -17.87 -7.73 -18.69
C MET A 120 -16.54 -7.25 -18.11
N SER A 121 -15.61 -8.18 -17.95
CA SER A 121 -14.20 -7.87 -17.77
C SER A 121 -13.36 -8.54 -18.84
N LEU A 122 -12.29 -7.88 -19.24
CA LEU A 122 -11.20 -8.50 -19.99
C LEU A 122 -10.14 -8.93 -18.98
N ARG A 123 -9.86 -10.22 -18.88
CA ARG A 123 -8.80 -10.76 -18.02
C ARG A 123 -7.66 -11.26 -18.89
N PHE A 124 -6.47 -10.76 -18.63
CA PHE A 124 -5.26 -11.32 -19.20
C PHE A 124 -4.68 -12.35 -18.22
N ASP A 125 -4.27 -13.51 -18.71
CA ASP A 125 -3.53 -14.48 -17.90
C ASP A 125 -2.03 -14.24 -18.12
N PHE A 126 -1.30 -13.97 -17.04
CA PHE A 126 0.11 -13.57 -17.05
C PHE A 126 1.06 -14.54 -17.78
N ASN A 127 0.63 -15.80 -18.00
CA ASN A 127 1.41 -16.80 -18.72
C ASN A 127 0.97 -17.00 -20.18
N THR A 128 0.05 -16.17 -20.68
CA THR A 128 -0.48 -16.27 -22.05
C THR A 128 -0.57 -14.89 -22.68
N ASN A 129 -0.57 -14.83 -24.01
CA ASN A 129 -0.95 -13.64 -24.77
C ASN A 129 -2.46 -13.57 -25.05
N VAL A 130 -3.27 -14.26 -24.25
CA VAL A 130 -4.70 -14.45 -24.48
C VAL A 130 -5.49 -13.62 -23.46
N GLY A 131 -6.24 -12.65 -23.97
CA GLY A 131 -7.28 -11.97 -23.20
C GLY A 131 -8.56 -12.81 -23.20
N LEU A 132 -9.06 -13.17 -22.01
CA LEU A 132 -10.34 -13.83 -21.82
C LEU A 132 -11.39 -12.80 -21.43
N ALA A 133 -12.50 -12.79 -22.15
CA ALA A 133 -13.68 -12.06 -21.74
C ALA A 133 -14.46 -12.88 -20.72
N LEU A 134 -14.64 -12.33 -19.52
CA LEU A 134 -15.46 -12.93 -18.48
C LEU A 134 -16.74 -12.12 -18.36
N LEU A 135 -17.88 -12.78 -18.53
CA LEU A 135 -19.21 -12.15 -18.48
C LEU A 135 -20.01 -12.62 -17.27
N GLY A 136 -20.82 -11.71 -16.74
CA GLY A 136 -21.70 -11.97 -15.60
C GLY A 136 -21.36 -11.14 -14.37
N ALA A 137 -22.27 -11.08 -13.39
CA ALA A 137 -22.14 -10.17 -12.25
C ALA A 137 -20.85 -10.39 -11.41
N GLY A 138 -20.34 -11.64 -11.35
CA GLY A 138 -19.12 -11.96 -10.62
C GLY A 138 -17.82 -11.57 -11.32
N THR A 139 -17.90 -11.01 -12.52
CA THR A 139 -16.73 -10.64 -13.35
C THR A 139 -16.54 -9.15 -13.46
N ALA A 140 -17.31 -8.33 -12.74
CA ALA A 140 -17.22 -6.88 -12.78
C ALA A 140 -15.83 -6.39 -12.31
N ALA A 141 -15.03 -5.87 -13.24
CA ALA A 141 -13.75 -5.24 -12.96
C ALA A 141 -13.84 -3.74 -13.20
N LEU A 142 -13.36 -2.94 -12.24
CA LEU A 142 -13.35 -1.49 -12.38
C LEU A 142 -12.42 -1.10 -13.54
N SER A 143 -12.97 -0.35 -14.48
CA SER A 143 -12.34 0.04 -15.75
C SER A 143 -12.60 1.51 -16.03
N GLY A 144 -11.86 2.12 -16.95
CA GLY A 144 -12.09 3.49 -17.39
C GLY A 144 -11.51 3.76 -18.78
N PHE A 145 -11.63 5.00 -19.24
CA PHE A 145 -10.96 5.51 -20.44
C PHE A 145 -10.05 6.66 -20.06
N ASN A 146 -8.83 6.68 -20.57
CA ASN A 146 -7.93 7.81 -20.38
C ASN A 146 -8.23 8.95 -21.38
N ALA A 147 -7.49 10.05 -21.26
CA ALA A 147 -7.61 11.22 -22.16
C ALA A 147 -7.43 10.88 -23.67
N ASP A 148 -6.72 9.80 -24.00
CA ASP A 148 -6.53 9.30 -25.37
C ASP A 148 -7.63 8.32 -25.81
N THR A 149 -8.71 8.16 -25.03
CA THR A 149 -9.81 7.21 -25.24
C THR A 149 -9.40 5.73 -25.18
N LYS A 150 -8.24 5.43 -24.58
CA LYS A 150 -7.79 4.05 -24.38
C LYS A 150 -8.43 3.48 -23.13
N ALA A 151 -9.02 2.29 -23.25
CA ALA A 151 -9.56 1.57 -22.11
C ALA A 151 -8.44 1.10 -21.18
N PHE A 152 -8.64 1.25 -19.87
CA PHE A 152 -7.78 0.71 -18.83
C PHE A 152 -8.60 -0.04 -17.79
N LEU A 153 -7.95 -0.96 -17.09
CA LEU A 153 -8.47 -1.62 -15.90
C LEU A 153 -7.89 -0.88 -14.68
N ALA A 154 -8.74 -0.35 -13.81
CA ALA A 154 -8.33 0.47 -12.66
C ALA A 154 -7.54 -0.32 -11.59
N HIS A 155 -7.50 -1.66 -11.72
CA HIS A 155 -6.75 -2.55 -10.82
C HIS A 155 -5.59 -3.28 -11.52
N TYR A 156 -5.25 -2.92 -12.76
CA TYR A 156 -4.21 -3.65 -13.49
C TYR A 156 -2.82 -3.10 -13.18
N MET A 157 -1.91 -4.00 -12.83
CA MET A 157 -0.48 -3.75 -12.78
C MET A 157 0.01 -3.62 -14.22
N ASP A 158 0.78 -2.57 -14.55
CA ASP A 158 1.42 -2.47 -15.87
C ASP A 158 2.51 -3.55 -16.01
N ASP A 159 2.07 -4.76 -16.36
CA ASP A 159 2.88 -5.95 -16.55
C ASP A 159 3.71 -5.90 -17.83
N SER A 160 3.57 -4.86 -18.66
CA SER A 160 4.49 -4.63 -19.78
C SER A 160 5.93 -4.38 -19.30
N THR A 161 6.07 -4.06 -18.00
CA THR A 161 7.36 -3.90 -17.31
C THR A 161 7.76 -5.11 -16.46
N PHE A 162 6.92 -6.16 -16.37
CA PHE A 162 7.19 -7.35 -15.56
C PHE A 162 8.25 -8.24 -16.21
N VAL A 163 9.30 -8.57 -15.45
CA VAL A 163 10.33 -9.53 -15.86
C VAL A 163 10.35 -10.68 -14.85
N PRO A 164 10.05 -11.93 -15.27
CA PRO A 164 10.08 -13.09 -14.38
C PRO A 164 11.44 -13.24 -13.66
N GLY A 165 11.41 -13.42 -12.34
CA GLY A 165 12.62 -13.58 -11.53
C GLY A 165 13.28 -12.26 -11.10
N HIS A 166 12.76 -11.11 -11.53
CA HIS A 166 13.15 -9.79 -11.04
C HIS A 166 12.05 -9.22 -10.13
N GLY A 167 12.46 -8.44 -9.11
CA GLY A 167 11.50 -7.67 -8.32
C GLY A 167 10.73 -6.69 -9.21
N PRO A 168 9.52 -6.25 -8.81
CA PRO A 168 8.75 -5.27 -9.58
C PRO A 168 9.62 -4.03 -9.86
N ALA A 169 9.48 -3.45 -11.07
CA ALA A 169 10.21 -2.24 -11.44
C ALA A 169 9.96 -1.18 -10.35
N THR A 170 11.02 -0.80 -9.64
CA THR A 170 10.94 0.03 -8.42
C THR A 170 10.38 1.43 -8.66
N GLN A 171 10.21 1.82 -9.93
CA GLN A 171 9.72 3.13 -10.34
C GLN A 171 8.25 3.36 -9.94
N ASP A 172 7.45 2.30 -9.84
CA ASP A 172 6.03 2.40 -9.42
C ASP A 172 5.82 2.14 -7.91
N TYR A 173 6.89 1.75 -7.19
CA TYR A 173 6.81 1.29 -5.80
C TYR A 173 7.94 1.84 -4.93
N ILE A 174 8.26 3.13 -5.08
CA ILE A 174 9.19 3.79 -4.17
C ILE A 174 8.50 3.94 -2.81
N TYR A 175 9.04 3.27 -1.77
CA TYR A 175 8.70 3.60 -0.39
C TYR A 175 9.03 5.09 -0.18
N GLN A 176 8.00 5.92 -0.02
CA GLN A 176 8.19 7.37 0.00
C GLN A 176 8.97 7.82 1.23
N TYR A 177 8.68 7.24 2.40
CA TYR A 177 9.33 7.53 3.68
C TYR A 177 8.98 6.45 4.73
N LEU A 178 9.70 6.48 5.86
CA LEU A 178 9.34 5.68 7.04
C LEU A 178 8.07 6.26 7.68
N HIS A 179 6.92 5.61 7.48
CA HIS A 179 5.64 6.15 7.96
C HIS A 179 5.59 6.31 9.48
N HIS A 180 5.98 5.28 10.23
CA HIS A 180 6.08 5.33 11.69
C HIS A 180 6.93 4.17 12.20
N LEU A 181 7.54 4.37 13.36
CA LEU A 181 8.27 3.34 14.09
C LEU A 181 7.44 2.81 15.26
N LYS A 182 7.47 1.49 15.51
CA LYS A 182 6.80 0.88 16.67
C LYS A 182 7.81 0.37 17.69
N LEU A 183 7.61 0.73 18.94
CA LEU A 183 8.42 0.29 20.08
C LEU A 183 7.56 -0.47 21.09
N PRO A 184 7.97 -1.67 21.53
CA PRO A 184 7.27 -2.37 22.58
C PRO A 184 7.51 -1.68 23.94
N ALA A 185 6.45 -1.59 24.72
CA ALA A 185 6.46 -1.05 26.09
C ALA A 185 5.96 -2.12 27.06
N ALA A 186 6.71 -2.38 28.15
CA ALA A 186 6.21 -3.23 29.23
C ALA A 186 5.19 -2.51 30.12
N ASP A 187 5.40 -1.21 30.31
CA ASP A 187 4.49 -0.31 31.02
C ASP A 187 4.25 0.94 30.16
N LEU A 188 3.07 1.00 29.54
CA LEU A 188 2.76 2.05 28.58
C LEU A 188 2.85 3.45 29.20
N VAL A 189 2.51 3.61 30.49
CA VAL A 189 2.52 4.93 31.15
C VAL A 189 3.95 5.39 31.42
N LYS A 190 4.83 4.48 31.88
CA LYS A 190 6.25 4.81 32.08
C LYS A 190 6.93 5.15 30.76
N THR A 191 6.71 4.34 29.74
CA THR A 191 7.27 4.56 28.41
C THR A 191 6.72 5.85 27.79
N TYR A 192 5.42 6.12 27.94
CA TYR A 192 4.81 7.39 27.52
C TYR A 192 5.51 8.59 28.16
N ASN A 193 5.63 8.60 29.49
CA ASN A 193 6.25 9.72 30.21
C ASN A 193 7.71 9.93 29.83
N PHE A 194 8.45 8.86 29.54
CA PHE A 194 9.82 8.97 29.05
C PHE A 194 9.86 9.68 27.69
N TYR A 195 9.07 9.21 26.71
CA TYR A 195 9.10 9.81 25.38
C TYR A 195 8.53 11.24 25.35
N THR A 196 7.60 11.62 26.23
CA THR A 196 7.04 12.98 26.25
C THR A 196 7.76 13.96 27.17
N ASN A 197 8.42 13.48 28.22
CA ASN A 197 9.02 14.36 29.24
C ASN A 197 10.56 14.33 29.18
N VAL A 198 11.17 13.19 28.83
CA VAL A 198 12.63 13.06 28.74
C VAL A 198 13.13 13.36 27.32
N LEU A 199 12.50 12.78 26.29
CA LEU A 199 12.84 13.01 24.87
C LEU A 199 11.97 14.07 24.16
N PRO A 200 11.33 14.96 24.94
CA PRO A 200 10.13 15.74 24.64
C PRO A 200 9.40 15.53 23.30
N PHE A 201 9.03 14.30 22.94
CA PHE A 201 8.18 14.05 21.77
C PHE A 201 6.77 14.57 21.99
N GLN A 202 6.18 15.14 20.94
CA GLN A 202 4.84 15.69 20.99
C GLN A 202 3.80 14.58 20.88
N ALA A 203 3.05 14.31 21.95
CA ALA A 203 1.97 13.34 21.93
C ALA A 203 0.85 13.72 20.94
N ILE A 204 0.25 12.70 20.31
CA ILE A 204 -0.86 12.85 19.36
C ILE A 204 -2.04 11.99 19.80
N PRO A 205 -2.82 12.41 20.83
CA PRO A 205 -3.85 11.57 21.44
C PRO A 205 -4.94 11.10 20.49
N SER A 206 -5.20 11.85 19.41
CA SER A 206 -6.18 11.51 18.38
C SER A 206 -5.81 10.27 17.55
N LEU A 207 -4.54 9.86 17.55
CA LEU A 207 -4.08 8.65 16.85
C LEU A 207 -3.87 7.46 17.78
N ASN A 208 -4.07 7.61 19.09
CA ASN A 208 -3.88 6.55 20.07
C ASN A 208 -4.79 5.34 19.80
N HIS A 209 -4.30 4.16 20.19
CA HIS A 209 -4.99 2.90 20.02
C HIS A 209 -5.67 2.45 21.31
N TYR A 210 -6.98 2.20 21.21
CA TYR A 210 -7.83 1.76 22.32
C TYR A 210 -8.48 0.43 22.01
N THR A 211 -8.61 -0.45 23.01
CA THR A 211 -9.43 -1.67 22.89
C THR A 211 -10.91 -1.29 22.74
N ALA A 212 -11.75 -2.26 22.38
CA ALA A 212 -13.21 -2.06 22.35
C ALA A 212 -13.78 -1.61 23.71
N SER A 213 -13.10 -1.92 24.81
CA SER A 213 -13.46 -1.50 26.17
C SER A 213 -12.87 -0.13 26.57
N GLY A 214 -12.21 0.58 25.65
CA GLY A 214 -11.61 1.88 25.89
C GLY A 214 -10.24 1.85 26.60
N LYS A 215 -9.61 0.68 26.76
CA LYS A 215 -8.25 0.60 27.34
C LYS A 215 -7.23 1.07 26.31
N LEU A 216 -6.42 2.07 26.66
CA LEU A 216 -5.26 2.47 25.87
C LEU A 216 -4.22 1.34 25.83
N TYR A 217 -3.83 0.90 24.64
CA TYR A 217 -2.77 -0.10 24.45
C TYR A 217 -1.69 0.32 23.46
N GLY A 218 -1.83 1.49 22.83
CA GLY A 218 -0.78 2.10 22.03
C GLY A 218 -0.92 3.62 21.99
N ALA A 219 0.21 4.33 22.05
CA ALA A 219 0.25 5.78 22.04
C ALA A 219 1.21 6.30 20.98
N LEU A 220 0.84 7.37 20.29
CA LEU A 220 1.64 7.95 19.21
C LEU A 220 2.19 9.33 19.55
N PHE A 221 3.39 9.59 19.05
CA PHE A 221 4.10 10.84 19.22
C PHE A 221 4.74 11.29 17.90
N SER A 222 4.92 12.59 17.72
CA SER A 222 5.82 13.17 16.71
C SER A 222 7.15 13.51 17.37
N ASN A 223 8.25 13.15 16.71
CA ASN A 223 9.58 13.57 17.14
C ASN A 223 9.95 15.01 16.71
N GLY A 224 9.03 15.73 16.07
CA GLY A 224 9.26 17.08 15.54
C GLY A 224 9.96 17.13 14.18
N ALA A 225 10.60 16.04 13.74
CA ALA A 225 11.34 15.92 12.48
C ALA A 225 10.60 15.07 11.41
N GLY A 226 9.29 14.89 11.57
CA GLY A 226 8.44 14.18 10.62
C GLY A 226 8.34 12.67 10.82
N LEU A 227 9.02 12.08 11.82
CA LEU A 227 8.82 10.67 12.18
C LEU A 227 7.77 10.54 13.29
N LEU A 228 6.80 9.66 13.04
CA LEU A 228 5.86 9.20 14.05
C LEU A 228 6.45 8.00 14.81
N VAL A 229 6.31 8.01 16.13
CA VAL A 229 6.68 6.91 17.02
C VAL A 229 5.43 6.39 17.72
N GLU A 230 5.11 5.11 17.57
CA GLU A 230 4.09 4.40 18.34
C GLU A 230 4.78 3.58 19.43
N ILE A 231 4.41 3.79 20.69
CA ILE A 231 4.67 2.80 21.74
C ILE A 231 3.48 1.86 21.85
N ARG A 232 3.73 0.56 22.03
CA ARG A 232 2.67 -0.45 22.07
C ARG A 232 2.85 -1.39 23.24
N GLU A 233 1.78 -1.64 23.99
CA GLU A 233 1.77 -2.54 25.13
C GLU A 233 2.15 -3.96 24.66
N ASN A 234 3.38 -4.39 25.02
CA ASN A 234 3.92 -5.70 24.75
C ASN A 234 5.12 -5.97 25.67
N ALA A 235 4.85 -6.38 26.91
CA ALA A 235 5.88 -6.62 27.91
C ALA A 235 6.87 -7.72 27.52
N GLN A 236 6.42 -8.77 26.83
CA GLN A 236 7.30 -9.85 26.42
C GLN A 236 8.36 -9.35 25.42
N GLN A 237 7.96 -8.57 24.42
CA GLN A 237 8.89 -8.00 23.45
C GLN A 237 9.77 -6.91 24.07
N ALA A 238 9.23 -6.09 24.97
CA ALA A 238 10.02 -5.08 25.68
C ALA A 238 11.17 -5.71 26.47
N VAL A 239 10.91 -6.81 27.20
CA VAL A 239 11.95 -7.57 27.90
C VAL A 239 12.96 -8.19 26.93
N ALA A 240 12.50 -8.75 25.81
CA ALA A 240 13.36 -9.37 24.81
C ALA A 240 14.31 -8.38 24.11
N GLN A 241 13.95 -7.09 24.08
CA GLN A 241 14.75 -6.03 23.46
C GLN A 241 15.67 -5.29 24.45
N LYS A 242 15.72 -5.70 25.72
CA LYS A 242 16.62 -5.07 26.69
C LYS A 242 18.08 -5.13 26.20
N GLY A 243 18.77 -3.99 26.23
CA GLY A 243 20.14 -3.83 25.71
C GLY A 243 20.24 -3.69 24.19
N PHE A 244 19.15 -3.84 23.45
CA PHE A 244 19.12 -3.59 22.00
C PHE A 244 18.91 -2.09 21.72
N ASP A 245 19.46 -1.63 20.60
CA ASP A 245 19.54 -0.23 20.19
C ASP A 245 18.79 0.05 18.87
N PRO A 246 17.47 -0.15 18.81
CA PRO A 246 16.72 -0.11 17.54
C PRO A 246 16.67 1.28 16.89
N VAL A 247 17.03 2.34 17.61
CA VAL A 247 16.90 3.73 17.13
C VAL A 247 18.10 4.58 17.53
N THR A 248 18.59 5.33 16.55
CA THR A 248 19.55 6.42 16.75
C THR A 248 18.90 7.72 16.27
N TRP A 249 18.80 8.70 17.15
CA TRP A 249 18.28 10.03 16.88
C TRP A 249 19.42 10.99 16.52
N GLY A 250 19.23 11.78 15.46
CA GLY A 250 20.17 12.82 15.09
C GLY A 250 20.08 14.02 16.04
N VAL A 251 21.23 14.58 16.41
CA VAL A 251 21.38 15.91 17.00
C VAL A 251 22.41 16.68 16.17
N SER A 252 22.39 18.02 16.18
CA SER A 252 23.23 18.78 15.26
C SER A 252 24.72 18.64 15.58
N THR A 253 25.13 18.93 16.81
CA THR A 253 26.54 19.11 17.21
C THR A 253 26.93 18.31 18.45
N ARG A 254 28.24 18.21 18.71
CA ARG A 254 28.73 17.61 19.95
C ARG A 254 28.33 18.42 21.18
N ASN A 255 28.22 19.74 21.08
CA ASN A 255 27.75 20.58 22.18
C ASN A 255 26.32 20.22 22.60
N ASP A 256 25.44 19.91 21.64
CA ASP A 256 24.08 19.45 21.93
C ASP A 256 24.09 18.15 22.74
N LEU A 257 25.04 17.24 22.49
CA LEU A 257 25.21 16.03 23.30
C LEU A 257 25.63 16.33 24.75
N GLU A 258 26.43 17.38 24.98
CA GLU A 258 26.79 17.81 26.34
C GLU A 258 25.54 18.35 27.08
N GLU A 259 24.70 19.13 26.39
CA GLU A 259 23.42 19.61 26.93
C GLU A 259 22.46 18.45 27.23
N TRP A 260 22.36 17.47 26.32
CA TRP A 260 21.61 16.24 26.55
C TRP A 260 22.14 15.44 27.73
N ALA A 261 23.46 15.29 27.88
CA ALA A 261 24.04 14.57 29.01
C ALA A 261 23.70 15.27 30.35
N ALA A 262 23.79 16.61 30.40
CA ALA A 262 23.38 17.37 31.58
C ALA A 262 21.88 17.24 31.88
N TRP A 263 21.04 17.30 30.84
CA TRP A 263 19.59 17.09 30.97
C TRP A 263 19.27 15.70 31.51
N LEU A 264 19.82 14.64 30.91
CA LEU A 264 19.58 13.26 31.32
C LEU A 264 20.03 12.99 32.75
N ALA A 265 21.19 13.53 33.15
CA ALA A 265 21.66 13.49 34.53
C ALA A 265 20.66 14.17 35.49
N SER A 266 20.10 15.32 35.11
CA SER A 266 19.09 16.03 35.92
C SER A 266 17.77 15.24 36.07
N GLN A 267 17.43 14.42 35.07
CA GLN A 267 16.25 13.55 35.08
C GLN A 267 16.52 12.19 35.77
N GLY A 268 17.75 11.93 36.20
CA GLY A 268 18.14 10.64 36.78
C GLY A 268 18.12 9.47 35.78
N VAL A 269 18.23 9.77 34.48
CA VAL A 269 18.25 8.76 33.42
C VAL A 269 19.67 8.22 33.29
N LYS A 270 19.81 6.90 33.23
CA LYS A 270 21.11 6.26 33.02
C LYS A 270 21.60 6.55 31.59
N HIS A 271 22.79 7.12 31.46
CA HIS A 271 23.40 7.44 30.17
C HIS A 271 24.92 7.18 30.19
N SER A 272 25.51 7.08 29.00
CA SER A 272 26.95 6.96 28.81
C SER A 272 27.65 8.30 28.97
N LYS A 273 28.99 8.30 28.98
CA LYS A 273 29.75 9.48 28.52
C LYS A 273 29.47 9.72 27.04
N ILE A 274 29.85 10.88 26.50
CA ILE A 274 29.89 11.04 25.06
C ILE A 274 31.01 10.14 24.52
N LEU A 275 30.64 9.25 23.60
CA LEU A 275 31.51 8.25 22.98
C LEU A 275 31.83 8.70 21.55
N MET A 276 32.99 8.26 21.07
CA MET A 276 33.40 8.50 19.69
C MET A 276 32.79 7.44 18.77
N GLY A 277 32.03 7.88 17.77
CA GLY A 277 31.51 7.04 16.70
C GLY A 277 32.47 7.00 15.50
N VAL A 278 32.01 6.46 14.37
CA VAL A 278 32.85 6.33 13.16
C VAL A 278 33.11 7.69 12.49
N LYS A 279 32.10 8.58 12.47
CA LYS A 279 32.15 9.92 11.89
C LYS A 279 31.25 10.88 12.66
N GLY A 280 31.55 11.09 13.94
CA GLY A 280 30.71 11.88 14.83
C GLY A 280 30.67 11.29 16.23
N TRP A 281 29.93 11.94 17.12
CA TRP A 281 29.84 11.56 18.52
C TRP A 281 28.49 10.95 18.84
N VAL A 282 28.47 10.07 19.85
CA VAL A 282 27.27 9.37 20.29
C VAL A 282 27.10 9.45 21.80
N LEU A 283 25.88 9.74 22.25
CA LEU A 283 25.45 9.59 23.63
C LEU A 283 24.41 8.47 23.68
N CYS A 284 24.61 7.49 24.55
CA CYS A 284 23.68 6.39 24.76
C CYS A 284 22.93 6.60 26.07
N LEU A 285 21.64 6.23 26.12
CA LEU A 285 20.80 6.29 27.31
C LEU A 285 19.84 5.10 27.35
N GLU A 286 19.32 4.78 28.52
CA GLU A 286 18.30 3.73 28.67
C GLU A 286 16.89 4.29 28.66
N ASP A 287 16.03 3.63 27.90
CA ASP A 287 14.59 3.80 28.03
C ASP A 287 14.04 3.00 29.24
N PRO A 288 12.75 3.16 29.59
CA PRO A 288 12.18 2.52 30.79
C PRO A 288 12.21 0.98 30.80
N ASP A 289 12.34 0.34 29.62
CA ASP A 289 12.46 -1.11 29.52
C ASP A 289 13.93 -1.58 29.37
N GLY A 290 14.89 -0.64 29.41
CA GLY A 290 16.31 -0.90 29.27
C GLY A 290 16.78 -1.09 27.83
N LYS A 291 16.02 -0.60 26.84
CA LYS A 291 16.51 -0.47 25.46
C LYS A 291 17.50 0.68 25.40
N ILE A 292 18.52 0.56 24.56
CA ILE A 292 19.50 1.62 24.36
C ILE A 292 18.96 2.60 23.31
N VAL A 293 18.79 3.85 23.69
CA VAL A 293 18.49 4.95 22.76
C VAL A 293 19.80 5.69 22.51
N ARG A 294 20.09 6.02 21.25
CA ARG A 294 21.30 6.77 20.87
C ARG A 294 20.94 8.16 20.38
N LEU A 295 21.76 9.14 20.74
CA LEU A 295 21.80 10.48 20.16
C LEU A 295 23.12 10.61 19.41
N TYR A 296 23.11 10.97 18.13
CA TYR A 296 24.28 10.97 17.25
C TYR A 296 24.40 12.28 16.48
N THR A 297 25.61 12.84 16.34
CA THR A 297 25.81 14.12 15.65
C THR A 297 25.60 14.01 14.13
N THR A 298 24.92 14.99 13.53
CA THR A 298 24.62 15.00 12.08
C THR A 298 25.23 16.16 11.31
N GLU A 299 25.58 17.26 11.98
CA GLU A 299 26.16 18.45 11.35
C GLU A 299 27.63 18.68 11.73
N GLU A 300 28.14 17.90 12.69
CA GLU A 300 29.53 17.90 13.13
C GLU A 300 30.11 16.49 13.01
N GLU A 301 31.21 16.36 12.28
CA GLU A 301 31.95 15.11 12.08
C GLU A 301 33.43 15.31 12.42
N HIS A 302 34.10 14.24 12.83
CA HIS A 302 35.55 14.15 12.88
C HIS A 302 36.06 13.25 11.73
N GLU A 303 37.37 13.27 11.45
CA GLU A 303 37.96 12.30 10.53
C GLU A 303 37.67 10.87 10.97
N TRP A 304 37.57 9.94 10.01
CA TRP A 304 37.35 8.54 10.34
C TRP A 304 38.34 8.07 11.40
N CYS A 305 37.84 7.43 12.44
CA CYS A 305 38.64 6.79 13.47
C CYS A 305 38.04 5.45 13.87
N GLU A 306 38.81 4.66 14.62
CA GLU A 306 38.25 3.50 15.31
C GLU A 306 37.28 4.02 16.39
N PRO A 307 35.98 3.65 16.34
CA PRO A 307 35.01 4.10 17.33
C PRO A 307 35.36 3.57 18.72
N ASP A 308 34.89 4.26 19.75
CA ASP A 308 35.02 3.79 21.13
C ASP A 308 34.39 2.39 21.28
N LYS A 309 34.91 1.62 22.24
CA LYS A 309 34.37 0.32 22.63
C LYS A 309 33.81 0.42 24.04
N ASP A 310 32.58 -0.04 24.21
CA ASP A 310 31.90 -0.10 25.51
C ASP A 310 30.93 -1.28 25.51
N ASP A 311 31.24 -2.29 26.33
CA ASP A 311 30.46 -3.54 26.39
C ASP A 311 29.00 -3.32 26.79
N TYR A 312 28.73 -2.24 27.54
CA TYR A 312 27.38 -1.94 28.02
C TYR A 312 26.59 -1.12 27.00
N TRP A 313 27.17 -0.03 26.51
CA TRP A 313 26.46 0.97 25.71
C TRP A 313 26.49 0.69 24.21
N LEU A 314 27.56 0.06 23.73
CA LEU A 314 27.78 -0.19 22.31
C LEU A 314 27.59 -1.64 21.91
N ASN A 315 27.49 -2.56 22.88
CA ASN A 315 27.30 -4.00 22.67
C ASN A 315 28.24 -4.54 21.58
N THR A 316 29.50 -4.08 21.61
CA THR A 316 30.48 -4.36 20.56
C THR A 316 30.74 -5.87 20.54
N PRO A 317 30.41 -6.59 19.44
CA PRO A 317 30.72 -8.00 19.36
C PRO A 317 32.23 -8.18 19.48
N THR A 318 32.66 -9.01 20.44
CA THR A 318 34.05 -9.43 20.59
C THR A 318 34.44 -10.42 19.50
#